data_AF-A0A2J6IVR0-F1
#
_entry.id   AF-A0A2J6IVR0-F1
#
_cell.length_a   1.000
_cell.length_b   1.000
_cell.length_c   1.000
_cell.angle_alpha   90.00
_cell.angle_beta   90.00
_cell.angle_gamma   90.00
#
_symmetry.space_group_name_H-M   'P 1'
#
loop_
_entity.id
_entity.type
_entity.pdbx_description
1 polymer ?
#
loop_
_entity_poly.entity_id
_entity_poly.type
_entity_poly.pdbx_seq_one_letter_code
_entity_poly.pdbx_strand_id
1 'polypeptide(L)' 'MSQPDTKTRILDAAETLFARDGFHFASLRSITSEADVNLAAVNYHFGSKEALL' A
#
# COMPACT_ATOMS: atom_id res chain seq x y z
N MET A 1 16.19 -12.13 -9.89
CA MET A 1 15.68 -10.82 -9.43
C MET A 1 15.13 -11.05 -8.03
N SER A 2 15.62 -10.30 -7.04
CA SER A 2 15.17 -10.40 -5.66
C SER A 2 13.71 -9.96 -5.57
N GLN A 3 12.87 -10.66 -4.79
CA GLN A 3 11.52 -10.18 -4.54
C GLN A 3 11.59 -8.82 -3.83
N PRO A 4 10.78 -7.83 -4.24
CA PRO A 4 10.67 -6.57 -3.52
C PRO A 4 10.20 -6.85 -2.08
N ASP A 5 10.76 -6.10 -1.13
CA ASP A 5 10.34 -6.21 0.26
C ASP A 5 8.88 -5.76 0.45
N THR A 6 8.30 -6.13 1.58
CA THR A 6 6.91 -5.79 1.92
C THR A 6 6.63 -4.29 1.84
N LYS A 7 7.58 -3.46 2.25
CA LYS A 7 7.43 -1.99 2.22
C LYS A 7 7.30 -1.49 0.78
N THR A 8 8.14 -1.99 -0.11
CA THR A 8 8.15 -1.66 -1.54
C THR A 8 6.84 -2.10 -2.19
N ARG A 9 6.39 -3.33 -1.94
CA ARG A 9 5.10 -3.84 -2.46
C ARG A 9 3.91 -2.96 -2.03
N ILE A 10 3.92 -2.47 -0.79
CA ILE A 10 2.87 -1.57 -0.29
C ILE A 10 2.89 -0.22 -1.02
N LEU A 11 4.08 0.34 -1.28
CA LEU A 11 4.22 1.60 -2.01
C LEU A 11 3.78 1.47 -3.46
N ASP A 12 4.20 0.42 -4.16
CA ASP A 12 3.83 0.17 -5.56
C ASP A 12 2.31 0.03 -5.72
N ALA A 13 1.67 -0.69 -4.78
CA ALA A 13 0.22 -0.82 -4.73
C ALA A 13 -0.49 0.49 -4.43
N ALA A 14 0.03 1.28 -3.47
CA ALA A 14 -0.53 2.58 -3.12
C ALA A 14 -0.43 3.55 -4.29
N GLU A 15 0.73 3.64 -4.96
CA GLU A 15 0.95 4.45 -6.15
C GLU A 15 -0.04 4.09 -7.27
N THR A 16 -0.19 2.80 -7.55
CA THR A 16 -1.12 2.30 -8.57
C THR A 16 -2.57 2.70 -8.27
N LEU A 17 -3.01 2.51 -7.02
CA LEU A 17 -4.38 2.85 -6.61
C LEU A 17 -4.61 4.35 -6.54
N PHE A 18 -3.62 5.13 -6.12
CA PHE A 18 -3.72 6.60 -6.10
C PHE A 18 -3.78 7.17 -7.51
N ALA A 19 -3.01 6.63 -8.45
CA ALA A 19 -3.05 7.03 -9.85
C ALA A 19 -4.36 6.63 -10.54
N ARG A 20 -4.91 5.44 -10.22
CA ARG A 20 -6.14 4.93 -10.85
C ARG A 20 -7.42 5.53 -10.28
N ASP A 21 -7.55 5.51 -8.96
CA ASP A 21 -8.81 5.81 -8.27
C ASP A 21 -8.76 7.16 -7.53
N GLY A 22 -7.57 7.75 -7.36
CA GLY A 22 -7.36 8.94 -6.56
C GLY A 22 -7.16 8.63 -5.07
N PHE A 23 -6.39 9.48 -4.38
CA PHE A 23 -6.04 9.28 -2.97
C PHE A 23 -7.26 9.03 -2.08
N HIS A 24 -8.35 9.81 -2.23
CA HIS A 24 -9.52 9.68 -1.37
C HIS A 24 -10.25 8.34 -1.50
N PHE A 25 -10.21 7.69 -2.68
CA PHE A 25 -10.92 6.45 -2.95
C PHE A 25 -10.08 5.20 -2.65
N ALA A 26 -8.76 5.31 -2.64
CA ALA A 26 -7.90 4.24 -2.18
C ALA A 26 -8.06 3.99 -0.66
N SER A 27 -8.34 2.77 -0.24
CA SER A 27 -8.39 2.41 1.18
C SER A 27 -7.17 1.60 1.59
N LEU A 28 -6.78 1.61 2.87
CA LEU A 28 -5.73 0.72 3.38
C LEU A 28 -6.01 -0.75 3.04
N ARG A 29 -7.29 -1.16 3.05
CA ARG A 29 -7.71 -2.51 2.68
C ARG A 29 -7.48 -2.81 1.20
N SER A 30 -7.79 -1.87 0.32
CA SER A 30 -7.53 -1.99 -1.12
C SER A 30 -6.03 -2.11 -1.38
N ILE A 31 -5.22 -1.29 -0.72
CA ILE A 31 -3.75 -1.31 -0.83
C ILE A 31 -3.19 -2.64 -0.33
N THR A 32 -3.62 -3.14 0.83
CA THR A 32 -3.17 -4.44 1.34
C THR A 32 -3.53 -5.60 0.42
N SER A 33 -4.69 -5.51 -0.24
CA SER A 33 -5.14 -6.54 -1.18
C SER A 33 -4.31 -6.54 -2.46
N GLU A 34 -4.01 -5.36 -3.02
CA GLU A 34 -3.20 -5.20 -4.23
C GLU A 34 -1.73 -5.57 -3.97
N ALA A 35 -1.19 -5.19 -2.81
CA ALA A 35 0.17 -5.52 -2.40
C ALA A 35 0.32 -7.00 -1.97
N ASP A 36 -0.77 -7.76 -1.82
CA ASP A 36 -0.81 -9.11 -1.27
C ASP A 36 -0.10 -9.21 0.10
N VAL A 37 -0.54 -8.34 1.02
CA VAL A 37 -0.06 -8.28 2.40
C VAL A 37 -1.24 -8.13 3.37
N ASN A 38 -0.98 -8.27 4.67
CA ASN A 38 -2.00 -8.02 5.69
C ASN A 38 -1.96 -6.56 6.19
N LEU A 39 -3.04 -6.14 6.85
CA LEU A 39 -3.15 -4.79 7.42
C LEU A 39 -2.11 -4.52 8.53
N ALA A 40 -1.70 -5.55 9.26
CA ALA A 40 -0.68 -5.41 10.30
C ALA A 40 0.68 -4.99 9.71
N ALA A 41 1.05 -5.47 8.53
CA ALA A 41 2.26 -5.07 7.82
C ALA A 41 2.22 -3.58 7.43
N VAL A 42 1.07 -3.09 6.97
CA VAL A 42 0.91 -1.66 6.65
C VAL A 42 0.97 -0.80 7.92
N ASN A 43 0.32 -1.24 9.00
CA ASN A 43 0.40 -0.55 10.29
C ASN A 43 1.83 -0.55 10.85
N TYR A 44 2.59 -1.62 10.67
CA TYR A 44 3.98 -1.72 11.09
C TYR A 44 4.92 -0.80 10.28
N HIS A 45 4.73 -0.72 8.97
CA HIS A 45 5.62 0.03 8.08
C HIS A 45 5.27 1.52 7.94
N PHE A 46 3.99 1.88 7.99
CA PHE A 46 3.50 3.22 7.65
C PHE A 46 2.56 3.81 8.70
N GLY A 47 1.83 2.98 9.45
CA GLY A 47 0.94 3.41 10.53
C GLY A 47 -0.38 4.04 10.07
N SER A 48 -0.39 4.81 8.97
CA SER A 48 -1.61 5.36 8.39
C SER A 48 -1.54 5.45 6.86
N LYS A 49 -2.67 5.78 6.24
CA LYS A 49 -2.79 5.96 4.77
C LYS A 49 -2.07 7.22 4.30
N GLU A 50 -2.07 8.27 5.11
CA GLU A 50 -1.37 9.53 4.85
C GLU A 50 0.14 9.36 4.76
N ALA A 51 0.70 8.36 5.45
CA ALA A 51 2.12 8.01 5.37
C ALA A 51 2.51 7.29 4.07
N LEU A 52 1.56 7.04 3.17
CA LEU A 52 1.79 6.47 1.84
C LEU A 52 1.83 7.52 0.72
N LEU A 53 1.60 8.80 1.05
CA LEU A 53 1.84 9.96 0.17
C LEU A 53 3.31 10.40 0.26
#